data_AF-A0A353ZHL1-F1
#
_entry.id   AF-A0A353ZHL1-F1
#
_cell.length_a   1.000
_cell.length_b   1.000
_cell.length_c   1.000
_cell.angle_alpha   90.00
_cell.angle_beta   90.00
_cell.angle_gamma   90.00
#
_symmetry.space_group_name_H-M   'P 1'
#
loop_
_entity.id
_entity.type
_entity.pdbx_description
1 polymer ?
#
loop_
_entity_poly.entity_id
_entity_poly.type
_entity_poly.pdbx_seq_one_letter_code
_entity_poly.pdbx_strand_id
1 'polypeptide(L)'
;MSIEYTIRRRLWSFLNISFDIFGEGGKPIGFSQQKAFKLKEDIRIYTDESRQNERMSIQARQIIDFSAAYDVYDSSTGEKLGALKRKGWSSLIRDSWIVMDTADNEVGKITEDSLLMATLRRFFNFIPQSFHMVDENDNEVATFHGNFNPFVRKLMVNVQDDCTLSPLLVLAGGILLLAIEGRQS
;
A
#
# COMPACT_ATOMS: atom_id res chain seq x y z
N MET A 1 -5.46 20.27 -5.80
CA MET A 1 -5.43 20.09 -4.34
C MET A 1 -4.96 18.68 -4.07
N SER A 2 -3.71 18.54 -3.59
CA SER A 2 -3.10 17.24 -3.43
C SER A 2 -3.81 16.50 -2.31
N ILE A 3 -4.10 15.22 -2.51
CA ILE A 3 -4.83 14.45 -1.50
C ILE A 3 -3.82 13.82 -0.54
N GLU A 4 -3.99 14.10 0.75
CA GLU A 4 -3.16 13.52 1.81
C GLU A 4 -3.92 12.44 2.58
N TYR A 5 -3.26 11.30 2.77
CA TYR A 5 -3.70 10.24 3.67
C TYR A 5 -2.59 9.87 4.65
N THR A 6 -2.98 9.42 5.84
CA THR A 6 -2.08 8.71 6.75
C THR A 6 -2.64 7.33 7.04
N ILE A 7 -1.86 6.30 6.73
CA ILE A 7 -2.17 4.92 7.05
C ILE A 7 -1.36 4.52 8.28
N ARG A 8 -2.03 4.09 9.33
CA ARG A 8 -1.41 3.60 10.56
C ARG A 8 -1.67 2.12 10.71
N ARG A 9 -0.62 1.31 10.76
CA ARG A 9 -0.74 -0.12 11.08
C ARG A 9 -0.62 -0.33 12.59
N ARG A 10 -1.56 -1.09 13.16
CA ARG A 10 -1.56 -1.50 14.57
C ARG A 10 -1.51 -3.02 14.70
N LEU A 11 -0.62 -3.50 15.57
CA LEU A 11 -0.58 -4.90 15.97
C LEU A 11 -1.35 -5.05 17.27
N TRP A 12 -2.53 -5.66 17.22
CA TRP A 12 -3.35 -5.88 18.42
C TRP A 12 -2.90 -7.14 19.17
N SER A 13 -2.49 -8.15 18.42
CA SER A 13 -1.94 -9.41 18.93
C SER A 13 -1.11 -10.08 17.82
N PHE A 14 -0.47 -11.20 18.14
CA PHE A 14 0.20 -12.03 17.14
C PHE A 14 -0.74 -12.56 16.04
N LEU A 15 -2.06 -12.55 16.27
CA LEU A 15 -3.06 -13.02 15.32
C LEU A 15 -3.81 -11.91 14.60
N ASN A 16 -3.82 -10.67 15.09
CA ASN A 16 -4.69 -9.61 14.56
C ASN A 16 -3.91 -8.34 14.24
N ILE A 17 -4.14 -7.84 13.02
CA ILE A 17 -3.55 -6.60 12.49
C ILE A 17 -4.69 -5.68 12.11
N SER A 18 -4.55 -4.38 12.39
CA SER A 18 -5.44 -3.36 11.84
C SER A 18 -4.70 -2.26 11.10
N PHE A 19 -5.46 -1.55 10.26
CA PHE A 19 -5.07 -0.31 9.62
C PHE A 19 -6.11 0.73 9.99
N ASP A 20 -5.65 1.87 10.49
CA ASP A 20 -6.45 3.08 10.61
C ASP A 20 -6.03 4.02 9.49
N ILE A 21 -6.99 4.59 8.78
CA ILE A 21 -6.74 5.48 7.65
C ILE A 21 -7.33 6.84 8.00
N PHE A 22 -6.47 7.84 7.94
CA PHE A 22 -6.81 9.23 8.21
C PHE A 22 -6.67 10.03 6.91
N GLY A 23 -7.58 10.96 6.66
CA GLY A 23 -7.45 11.97 5.62
C GLY A 23 -6.78 13.23 6.16
N GLU A 24 -6.96 14.33 5.43
CA GLU A 24 -6.48 15.65 5.81
C GLU A 24 -6.93 16.04 7.23
N GLY A 25 -6.03 16.70 7.96
CA GLY A 25 -6.28 17.12 9.35
C GLY A 25 -6.43 15.98 10.36
N GLY A 26 -6.11 14.73 9.98
CA GLY A 26 -6.19 13.56 10.86
C GLY A 26 -7.61 13.02 11.03
N LYS A 27 -8.56 13.40 10.17
CA LYS A 27 -9.94 12.87 10.21
C LYS A 27 -9.94 11.37 9.88
N PRO A 28 -10.55 10.49 10.69
CA PRO A 28 -10.68 9.08 10.33
C PRO A 28 -11.58 8.93 9.11
N ILE A 29 -11.11 8.20 8.10
CA ILE A 29 -11.81 7.98 6.82
C ILE A 29 -11.84 6.52 6.40
N GLY A 30 -11.16 5.64 7.15
CA GLY A 30 -11.21 4.22 6.89
C GLY A 30 -10.57 3.39 7.99
N PHE A 31 -10.97 2.12 8.03
CA PHE A 31 -10.51 1.16 9.02
C PHE A 31 -10.47 -0.25 8.42
N SER A 32 -9.50 -1.05 8.84
CA SER A 32 -9.44 -2.46 8.53
C SER A 32 -8.93 -3.23 9.73
N GLN A 33 -9.53 -4.36 10.08
CA GLN A 33 -8.98 -5.25 11.10
C GLN A 33 -9.23 -6.70 10.72
N GLN A 34 -8.14 -7.44 10.60
CA GLN A 34 -8.15 -8.80 10.08
C GLN A 34 -7.13 -9.69 10.78
N LYS A 35 -7.33 -11.01 10.61
CA LYS A 35 -6.35 -11.98 11.06
C LYS A 35 -5.07 -11.84 10.23
N ALA A 36 -3.92 -11.93 10.87
CA ALA A 36 -2.61 -11.71 10.27
C ALA A 36 -2.32 -12.64 9.07
N PHE A 37 -2.87 -13.85 9.05
CA PHE A 37 -2.73 -14.78 7.93
C PHE A 37 -3.58 -14.38 6.72
N LYS A 38 -4.78 -13.80 6.93
CA LYS A 38 -5.65 -13.31 5.85
C LYS A 38 -5.13 -12.04 5.20
N LEU A 39 -4.28 -11.29 5.91
CA LEU A 39 -3.76 -10.01 5.43
C LEU A 39 -3.02 -10.12 4.09
N LYS A 40 -2.48 -11.30 3.77
CA LYS A 40 -1.81 -11.54 2.48
C LYS A 40 -2.76 -11.95 1.35
N GLU A 41 -4.01 -12.27 1.68
CA GLU A 41 -4.98 -12.90 0.78
C GLU A 41 -6.16 -11.97 0.46
N ASP A 42 -6.73 -11.32 1.48
CA ASP A 42 -7.90 -10.45 1.36
C ASP A 42 -7.76 -9.31 2.38
N ILE A 43 -7.69 -8.06 1.92
CA ILE A 43 -7.72 -6.87 2.77
C ILE A 43 -8.97 -6.05 2.43
N ARG A 44 -9.78 -5.79 3.43
CA ARG A 44 -11.05 -5.05 3.34
C ARG A 44 -10.95 -3.79 4.16
N ILE A 45 -11.26 -2.67 3.52
CA ILE A 45 -11.28 -1.36 4.14
C ILE A 45 -12.74 -0.94 4.29
N TYR A 46 -13.13 -0.63 5.52
CA TYR A 46 -14.43 -0.12 5.90
C TYR A 46 -14.36 1.38 6.14
N THR A 47 -15.50 2.06 6.14
CA THR A 47 -15.57 3.51 6.45
C THR A 47 -15.16 3.83 7.88
N ASP A 48 -15.40 2.90 8.81
CA ASP A 48 -15.21 3.06 10.24
C ASP A 48 -15.11 1.69 10.96
N GLU A 49 -14.96 1.74 12.28
CA GLU A 49 -14.79 0.55 13.13
C GLU A 49 -16.02 -0.36 13.24
N SER A 50 -17.22 0.11 12.84
CA SER A 50 -18.45 -0.72 12.85
C SER A 50 -18.41 -1.84 11.82
N ARG A 51 -17.60 -1.67 10.77
CA ARG A 51 -17.47 -2.58 9.62
C ARG A 51 -18.79 -2.87 8.89
N GLN A 52 -19.74 -1.94 8.94
CA GLN A 52 -21.01 -2.08 8.22
C GLN A 52 -20.88 -1.69 6.74
N ASN A 53 -20.06 -0.69 6.44
CA ASN A 53 -19.89 -0.17 5.08
C ASN A 53 -18.47 -0.46 4.60
N GLU A 54 -18.34 -1.44 3.71
CA GLU A 54 -17.08 -1.73 3.03
C GLU A 54 -16.87 -0.71 1.89
N ARG A 55 -15.68 -0.12 1.82
CA ARG A 55 -15.31 0.90 0.83
C ARG A 55 -14.42 0.33 -0.28
N MET A 56 -13.54 -0.58 0.07
CA MET A 56 -12.57 -1.16 -0.86
C MET A 56 -12.17 -2.56 -0.40
N SER A 57 -11.94 -3.45 -1.36
CA SER A 57 -11.28 -4.73 -1.13
C SER A 57 -10.02 -4.88 -1.98
N ILE A 58 -9.01 -5.54 -1.42
CA ILE A 58 -7.72 -5.85 -2.03
C ILE A 58 -7.56 -7.36 -1.97
N GLN A 59 -7.61 -8.02 -3.11
CA GLN A 59 -7.71 -9.47 -3.21
C GLN A 59 -6.47 -10.02 -3.89
N ALA A 60 -5.76 -10.92 -3.21
CA ALA A 60 -4.58 -11.57 -3.79
C ALA A 60 -5.02 -12.61 -4.82
N ARG A 61 -4.37 -12.58 -5.99
CA ARG A 61 -4.40 -13.66 -6.98
C ARG A 61 -3.02 -14.28 -7.07
N GLN A 62 -2.96 -15.61 -7.03
CA GLN A 62 -1.71 -16.33 -7.30
C GLN A 62 -1.44 -16.30 -8.80
N ILE A 63 -0.25 -15.83 -9.17
CA ILE A 63 0.25 -15.95 -10.53
C ILE A 63 1.24 -17.13 -10.56
N ILE A 64 1.21 -17.89 -11.66
CA ILE A 64 2.07 -19.07 -11.89
C ILE A 64 3.58 -18.70 -11.81
N ASP A 65 3.92 -17.43 -12.05
CA ASP A 65 5.29 -16.89 -12.12
C ASP A 65 5.93 -16.57 -10.75
N PHE A 66 5.39 -17.09 -9.64
CA PHE A 66 5.86 -16.85 -8.26
C PHE A 66 5.80 -15.38 -7.78
N SER A 67 5.07 -14.51 -8.50
CA SER A 67 4.77 -13.16 -8.06
C SER A 67 3.34 -13.05 -7.52
N ALA A 68 3.16 -12.26 -6.46
CA ALA A 68 1.83 -11.97 -5.94
C ALA A 68 1.27 -10.72 -6.64
N ALA A 69 0.05 -10.80 -7.14
CA ALA A 69 -0.71 -9.64 -7.59
C ALA A 69 -1.96 -9.47 -6.73
N TYR A 70 -2.38 -8.22 -6.58
CA TYR A 70 -3.48 -7.82 -5.73
C TYR A 70 -4.46 -6.99 -6.55
N ASP A 71 -5.63 -7.54 -6.85
CA ASP A 71 -6.71 -6.79 -7.49
C ASP A 71 -7.37 -5.88 -6.47
N VAL A 72 -7.67 -4.64 -6.88
CA VAL A 72 -8.31 -3.64 -6.03
C VAL A 72 -9.71 -3.37 -6.58
N TYR A 73 -10.71 -3.47 -5.71
CA TYR A 73 -12.12 -3.25 -6.08
C TYR A 73 -12.72 -2.13 -5.24
N ASP A 74 -13.54 -1.30 -5.88
CA ASP A 74 -14.49 -0.44 -5.16
C ASP A 74 -15.65 -1.30 -4.68
N SER A 75 -15.81 -1.43 -3.36
CA SER A 75 -16.86 -2.30 -2.81
C SER A 75 -18.27 -1.71 -2.95
N SER A 76 -18.39 -0.41 -3.23
CA SER A 76 -19.68 0.25 -3.41
C SER A 76 -20.27 0.00 -4.81
N THR A 77 -19.42 -0.10 -5.83
CA THR A 77 -19.83 -0.38 -7.22
C THR A 77 -19.58 -1.82 -7.65
N GLY A 78 -18.66 -2.52 -6.98
CA GLY A 78 -18.17 -3.85 -7.38
C GLY A 78 -17.16 -3.79 -8.53
N GLU A 79 -16.76 -2.61 -8.98
CA GLU A 79 -15.85 -2.43 -10.10
C GLU A 79 -14.39 -2.65 -9.69
N LYS A 80 -13.63 -3.33 -10.55
CA LYS A 80 -12.17 -3.39 -10.43
C LYS A 80 -11.61 -2.00 -10.74
N LEU A 81 -10.79 -1.48 -9.84
CA LEU A 81 -10.09 -0.20 -9.98
C LEU A 81 -8.70 -0.36 -10.61
N GLY A 82 -8.14 -1.56 -10.53
CA GLY A 82 -6.82 -1.88 -11.04
C GLY A 82 -6.21 -3.01 -10.24
N ALA A 83 -4.90 -3.18 -10.36
CA ALA A 83 -4.17 -4.19 -9.62
C ALA A 83 -2.72 -3.75 -9.32
N LEU A 84 -2.16 -4.33 -8.26
CA LEU A 84 -0.80 -4.07 -7.82
C LEU A 84 -0.03 -5.40 -7.84
N LYS A 85 0.91 -5.52 -8.77
CA LYS A 85 1.73 -6.73 -8.94
C LYS A 85 3.09 -6.51 -8.30
N ARG A 86 3.48 -7.37 -7.36
CA ARG A 86 4.82 -7.33 -6.78
C ARG A 86 5.82 -7.87 -7.80
N LYS A 87 6.91 -7.15 -8.05
CA LYS A 87 8.02 -7.70 -8.85
C LYS A 87 8.73 -8.78 -8.03
N GLY A 88 8.80 -10.01 -8.57
CA GLY A 88 9.35 -11.20 -7.88
C GLY A 88 10.84 -11.09 -7.51
N TRP A 89 11.37 -12.12 -6.84
CA TRP A 89 12.67 -12.19 -6.18
C TRP A 89 13.92 -11.93 -7.07
N SER A 90 14.16 -10.68 -7.50
CA SER A 90 15.54 -10.22 -7.70
C SER A 90 16.11 -9.89 -6.31
N SER A 91 16.47 -10.96 -5.60
CA SER A 91 16.66 -11.13 -4.16
C SER A 91 17.63 -10.19 -3.42
N LEU A 92 18.03 -9.04 -3.97
CA LEU A 92 19.04 -8.19 -3.33
C LEU A 92 18.81 -6.67 -3.36
N ILE A 93 17.89 -6.10 -4.16
CA ILE A 93 18.09 -4.70 -4.59
C ILE A 93 16.92 -3.70 -4.37
N ARG A 94 15.64 -4.07 -4.45
CA ARG A 94 14.53 -3.11 -4.23
C ARG A 94 13.18 -3.78 -4.10
N ASP A 95 12.35 -3.37 -3.15
CA ASP A 95 10.91 -3.65 -3.24
C ASP A 95 10.32 -2.77 -4.35
N SER A 96 9.70 -3.40 -5.36
CA SER A 96 9.10 -2.72 -6.50
C SER A 96 7.77 -3.39 -6.85
N TRP A 97 6.81 -2.54 -7.17
CA TRP A 97 5.46 -2.93 -7.57
C TRP A 97 5.15 -2.36 -8.94
N ILE A 98 4.42 -3.12 -9.73
CA ILE A 98 3.83 -2.68 -10.99
C ILE A 98 2.39 -2.29 -10.68
N VAL A 99 1.98 -1.12 -11.15
CA VAL A 99 0.60 -0.62 -11.08
C VAL A 99 -0.07 -0.98 -12.39
N MET A 100 -1.25 -1.60 -12.32
CA MET A 100 -1.99 -2.06 -13.48
C MET A 100 -3.39 -1.45 -13.50
N ASP A 101 -3.90 -1.16 -14.69
CA ASP A 101 -5.27 -0.70 -14.90
C ASP A 101 -6.30 -1.82 -14.71
N THR A 102 -7.57 -1.52 -15.01
CA THR A 102 -8.69 -2.45 -14.90
C THR A 102 -8.62 -3.61 -15.90
N ALA A 103 -7.90 -3.42 -17.01
CA ALA A 103 -7.66 -4.41 -18.06
C ALA A 103 -6.32 -5.15 -17.88
N ASP A 104 -5.63 -4.96 -16.76
CA ASP A 104 -4.33 -5.54 -16.43
C ASP A 104 -3.15 -5.05 -17.31
N ASN A 105 -3.27 -3.88 -17.96
CA ASN A 105 -2.13 -3.22 -18.60
C ASN A 105 -1.27 -2.50 -17.55
N GLU A 106 0.05 -2.52 -17.73
CA GLU A 106 0.98 -1.78 -16.85
C GLU A 106 0.86 -0.27 -17.11
N VAL A 107 0.43 0.48 -16.09
CA VAL A 107 0.23 1.94 -16.16
C VAL A 107 1.17 2.73 -15.26
N GLY A 108 2.08 2.03 -14.57
CA GLY A 108 3.02 2.67 -13.66
C GLY A 108 3.73 1.69 -12.75
N LYS A 109 4.48 2.24 -11.79
CA LYS A 109 5.24 1.45 -10.81
C LYS A 109 5.38 2.18 -9.49
N ILE A 110 5.52 1.42 -8.41
CA ILE A 110 5.94 1.93 -7.10
C ILE A 110 7.37 1.44 -6.86
N THR A 111 8.27 2.36 -6.54
CA THR A 111 9.67 2.04 -6.27
C THR A 111 10.21 2.78 -5.05
N GLU A 112 11.07 2.10 -4.29
CA GLU A 112 11.81 2.70 -3.17
C GLU A 112 12.88 3.70 -3.67
N ASP A 113 13.01 4.81 -2.95
CA ASP A 113 13.79 6.01 -3.32
C ASP A 113 15.27 5.72 -3.65
N SER A 114 16.02 5.02 -2.79
CA SER A 114 17.39 4.65 -3.15
C SER A 114 17.89 3.32 -2.59
N LEU A 115 18.66 2.66 -3.46
CA LEU A 115 19.36 1.38 -3.24
C LEU A 115 20.39 1.49 -2.10
N LEU A 116 21.01 2.65 -1.95
CA LEU A 116 21.95 2.96 -0.88
C LEU A 116 21.26 3.10 0.47
N MET A 117 20.11 3.78 0.53
CA MET A 117 19.33 3.86 1.78
C MET A 117 18.74 2.49 2.14
N ALA A 118 18.36 1.70 1.14
CA ALA A 118 17.87 0.33 1.35
C ALA A 118 18.94 -0.58 1.96
N THR A 119 20.21 -0.46 1.54
CA THR A 119 21.32 -1.20 2.16
C THR A 119 21.69 -0.67 3.53
N LEU A 120 21.73 0.66 3.74
CA LEU A 120 22.01 1.25 5.06
C LEU A 120 20.96 0.86 6.11
N ARG A 121 19.68 0.76 5.73
CA ARG A 121 18.59 0.27 6.61
C ARG A 121 18.85 -1.12 7.19
N ARG A 122 19.59 -1.99 6.49
CA ARG A 122 19.95 -3.33 6.99
C ARG A 122 20.90 -3.29 8.19
N PHE A 123 21.66 -2.21 8.32
CA PHE A 123 22.63 -1.99 9.41
C PHE A 123 22.11 -1.00 10.47
N PHE A 124 21.14 -0.16 10.08
CA PHE A 124 20.60 0.92 10.90
C PHE A 124 19.07 0.94 10.82
N ASN A 125 18.40 0.34 11.81
CA ASN A 125 16.93 0.20 11.88
C ASN A 125 16.17 1.53 12.06
N PHE A 126 16.82 2.69 11.97
CA PHE A 126 16.25 4.01 12.23
C PHE A 126 16.06 4.90 10.98
N ILE A 127 16.40 4.41 9.79
CA ILE A 127 16.24 5.17 8.56
C ILE A 127 14.80 4.97 8.02
N PRO A 128 14.00 6.03 7.84
CA PRO A 128 12.66 5.93 7.25
C PRO A 128 12.67 5.33 5.84
N GLN A 129 11.56 4.72 5.43
CA GLN A 129 11.37 4.24 4.05
C GLN A 129 10.50 5.23 3.28
N SER A 130 10.92 5.55 2.06
CA SER A 130 10.15 6.37 1.12
C SER A 130 9.98 5.62 -0.20
N PHE A 131 8.78 5.70 -0.76
CA PHE A 131 8.44 5.13 -2.05
C PHE A 131 7.77 6.18 -2.93
N HIS A 132 7.95 6.00 -4.23
CA HIS A 132 7.40 6.87 -5.26
C HIS A 132 6.57 6.00 -6.20
N MET A 133 5.31 6.39 -6.40
CA MET A 133 4.50 5.88 -7.50
C MET A 133 4.68 6.81 -8.69
N VAL A 134 5.01 6.23 -9.83
CA VAL A 134 5.14 6.94 -11.09
C VAL A 134 4.23 6.32 -12.15
N ASP A 135 3.82 7.13 -13.12
CA ASP A 135 3.07 6.68 -14.31
C ASP A 135 3.98 6.00 -15.36
N GLU A 136 3.41 5.67 -16.52
CA GLU A 136 4.13 5.10 -17.67
C GLU A 136 5.26 6.00 -18.22
N ASN A 137 5.17 7.31 -17.99
CA ASN A 137 6.12 8.32 -18.46
C ASN A 137 7.16 8.70 -17.38
N ASP A 138 7.21 7.95 -16.28
CA ASP A 138 8.04 8.25 -15.11
C ASP A 138 7.71 9.58 -14.40
N ASN A 139 6.52 10.14 -14.62
CA ASN A 139 6.03 11.27 -13.82
C ASN A 139 5.59 10.75 -12.45
N GLU A 140 6.00 11.42 -11.39
CA GLU A 140 5.55 11.08 -10.04
C GLU A 140 4.07 11.43 -9.86
N VAL A 141 3.27 10.44 -9.42
CA VAL A 141 1.83 10.61 -9.19
C VAL A 141 1.45 10.47 -7.73
N ALA A 142 2.29 9.81 -6.93
CA ALA A 142 2.13 9.78 -5.47
C ALA A 142 3.44 9.46 -4.76
N THR A 143 3.56 9.93 -3.51
CA THR A 143 4.67 9.55 -2.62
C THR A 143 4.15 8.87 -1.36
N PHE A 144 4.97 7.97 -0.83
CA PHE A 144 4.72 7.25 0.41
C PHE A 144 5.89 7.47 1.36
N HIS A 145 5.66 8.17 2.47
CA HIS A 145 6.68 8.51 3.44
C HIS A 145 6.41 7.78 4.76
N GLY A 146 7.30 6.85 5.11
CA GLY A 146 7.27 6.15 6.38
C GLY A 146 7.69 7.08 7.51
N ASN A 147 7.01 7.00 8.65
CA ASN A 147 7.50 7.63 9.87
C ASN A 147 8.30 6.60 10.70
N PHE A 148 9.47 7.00 11.20
CA PHE A 148 10.23 6.22 12.14
C PHE A 148 9.62 6.32 13.54
N ASN A 149 8.82 5.31 13.91
CA ASN A 149 8.40 5.08 15.29
C ASN A 149 8.44 3.56 15.58
N PRO A 150 9.25 3.10 16.55
CA PRO A 150 9.45 1.67 16.82
C PRO A 150 8.19 0.96 17.34
N PHE A 151 7.19 1.70 17.81
CA PHE A 151 5.94 1.16 18.34
C PHE A 151 4.77 1.28 17.36
N VAL A 152 4.82 2.22 16.41
CA VAL A 152 3.70 2.52 15.51
C VAL A 152 4.20 2.78 14.09
N ARG A 153 3.90 1.88 13.16
CA ARG A 153 4.21 2.09 11.74
C ARG A 153 3.15 2.98 11.10
N LYS A 154 3.55 4.16 10.63
CA LYS A 154 2.71 5.07 9.85
C LYS A 154 3.33 5.28 8.47
N LEU A 155 2.48 5.39 7.46
CA LEU A 155 2.83 5.76 6.11
C LEU A 155 1.96 6.96 5.71
N MET A 156 2.59 8.08 5.41
CA MET A 156 1.94 9.25 4.83
C MET A 156 1.91 9.08 3.32
N VAL A 157 0.75 9.28 2.71
CA VAL A 157 0.53 9.15 1.28
C VAL A 157 0.12 10.51 0.74
N ASN A 158 0.88 11.05 -0.18
CA ASN A 158 0.54 12.29 -0.87
C ASN A 158 0.29 11.98 -2.33
N VAL A 159 -0.92 12.26 -2.82
CA VAL A 159 -1.32 12.07 -4.21
C VAL A 159 -1.23 13.41 -4.94
N GLN A 160 -0.57 13.42 -6.10
CA GLN A 160 -0.44 14.62 -6.92
C GLN A 160 -1.77 14.99 -7.60
N ASP A 161 -1.92 16.25 -7.98
CA ASP A 161 -3.16 16.83 -8.52
C ASP A 161 -3.55 16.27 -9.89
N ASP A 162 -2.56 15.91 -10.69
CA ASP A 162 -2.68 15.38 -12.04
C ASP A 162 -2.71 13.85 -12.08
N CYS A 163 -2.70 13.19 -10.92
CA CYS A 163 -2.83 11.75 -10.82
C CYS A 163 -4.18 11.28 -11.40
N THR A 164 -4.10 10.51 -12.48
CA THR A 164 -5.28 9.94 -13.16
C THR A 164 -5.75 8.63 -12.55
N LEU A 165 -4.94 8.02 -11.68
CA LEU A 165 -5.27 6.78 -11.00
C LEU A 165 -6.35 7.02 -9.94
N SER A 166 -7.20 6.01 -9.72
CA SER A 166 -8.18 6.05 -8.63
C SER A 166 -7.46 6.29 -7.29
N PRO A 167 -7.91 7.23 -6.44
CA PRO A 167 -7.31 7.46 -5.12
C PRO A 167 -7.36 6.21 -4.22
N LEU A 168 -8.34 5.32 -4.44
CA LEU A 168 -8.43 4.03 -3.75
C LEU A 168 -7.32 3.06 -4.19
N LEU A 169 -6.93 3.07 -5.48
CA LEU A 169 -5.81 2.26 -5.97
C LEU A 169 -4.48 2.74 -5.36
N VAL A 170 -4.28 4.05 -5.26
CA VAL A 170 -3.10 4.63 -4.61
C VAL A 170 -3.07 4.28 -3.10
N LEU A 171 -4.21 4.41 -2.43
CA LEU A 171 -4.37 4.01 -1.02
C LEU A 171 -4.08 2.51 -0.81
N ALA A 172 -4.55 1.65 -1.71
CA ALA A 172 -4.25 0.22 -1.69
C ALA A 172 -2.74 -0.05 -1.79
N GLY A 173 -2.01 0.71 -2.62
CA GLY A 173 -0.55 0.69 -2.68
C GLY A 173 0.08 0.92 -1.32
N GLY A 174 -0.31 1.99 -0.63
CA GLY A 174 0.19 2.28 0.71
C GLY A 174 -0.13 1.21 1.75
N ILE A 175 -1.32 0.61 1.68
CA ILE A 175 -1.73 -0.50 2.56
C ILE A 175 -0.84 -1.73 2.31
N LEU A 176 -0.60 -2.09 1.05
CA LEU A 176 0.23 -3.25 0.69
C LEU A 176 1.69 -3.08 1.13
N LEU A 177 2.26 -1.88 0.95
CA LEU A 177 3.60 -1.55 1.48
C LEU A 177 3.65 -1.80 3.00
N LEU A 178 2.70 -1.28 3.78
CA LEU A 178 2.68 -1.51 5.24
C LEU A 178 2.41 -2.97 5.63
N ALA A 179 1.60 -3.69 4.86
CA ALA A 179 1.18 -5.07 5.12
C ALA A 179 2.29 -6.09 4.84
N ILE A 180 3.04 -5.92 3.74
CA ILE A 180 3.94 -6.95 3.20
C ILE A 180 5.41 -6.68 3.55
N GLU A 181 5.82 -5.42 3.62
CA GLU A 181 7.23 -5.01 3.70
C GLU A 181 7.82 -5.12 5.11
N GLY A 182 6.98 -5.28 6.13
CA GLY A 182 7.40 -5.43 7.53
C GLY A 182 8.06 -6.78 7.88
N ARG A 183 8.77 -7.40 6.94
CA ARG A 183 9.40 -8.72 7.08
C ARG A 183 10.88 -8.76 6.67
N GLN A 184 11.48 -7.64 6.24
CA GLN A 184 12.92 -7.57 6.04
C GLN A 184 13.62 -7.19 7.36
N SER A 185 13.74 -8.16 8.24
CA SER A 185 14.62 -8.14 9.42
C SER A 185 15.19 -9.53 9.62
#